data_AF-A0A0D0SG63-F1
#
_entry.id   AF-A0A0D0SG63-F1
#
_cell.length_a   1.000
_cell.length_b   1.000
_cell.length_c   1.000
_cell.angle_alpha   90.00
_cell.angle_beta   90.00
_cell.angle_gamma   90.00
#
_symmetry.space_group_name_H-M   'P 1'
#
loop_
_entity.id
_entity.type
_entity.pdbx_description
1 polymer ?
#
loop_
_entity_poly.entity_id
_entity_poly.type
_entity_poly.pdbx_seq_one_letter_code
_entity_poly.pdbx_strand_id
1 'polypeptide(L)'
;MKKKLTAIALAACLAMTVIGCSNNGNTDNKTATQASGEKSSEASTELTMGEFKGSDYVTKLDYKNLTVAKSAVEVTDDQVKSQVQSALLDANLVEVKDRAIKSGDTANIDYVGKIDGKEFEGGSDKGYDLVIGSGSFIPGFEDGLIGKESGKTVDVKVTFPDPYSGNADLSGKDAVFTVTINSIKVQPEYTDELVASKTDYKTIKEYEQSIKDSLYNSKLQSAISSALIDACTVSGYPESLTAYYKQSVINYYTQMATAYGYESYEAAITAMGYKAEDFIKEQSESAARRTLALRYIEEKENMKAESDAVDQWLEDYAKENNMEVSALKQNNSQDTINDAYLEQQVLDFLKKFVKTTEETETSQAATTASK
;
A
#
# COMPACT_ATOMS: atom_id res chain seq x y z
N MET A 1 -2.11 -23.94 2.45
CA MET A 1 -3.01 -22.98 1.77
C MET A 1 -2.15 -21.79 1.36
N LYS A 2 -2.33 -21.19 0.19
CA LYS A 2 -1.31 -20.28 -0.37
C LYS A 2 -1.41 -18.92 0.32
N LYS A 3 -0.47 -18.56 1.19
CA LYS A 3 -0.38 -17.21 1.77
C LYS A 3 0.19 -16.25 0.73
N LYS A 4 -0.69 -15.59 -0.03
CA LYS A 4 -0.33 -14.41 -0.81
C LYS A 4 -0.73 -13.18 0.00
N LEU A 5 0.26 -12.41 0.42
CA LEU A 5 0.07 -11.11 1.05
C LEU A 5 -0.33 -10.11 -0.03
N THR A 6 -1.64 -10.01 -0.28
CA THR A 6 -2.22 -8.92 -1.07
C THR A 6 -3.44 -8.43 -0.33
N ALA A 7 -3.24 -7.50 0.60
CA ALA A 7 -4.31 -6.69 1.15
C ALA A 7 -4.82 -5.73 0.05
N ILE A 8 -5.77 -6.20 -0.74
CA ILE A 8 -6.48 -5.36 -1.72
C ILE A 8 -7.86 -5.14 -1.14
N ALA A 9 -8.15 -3.96 -0.60
CA ALA A 9 -9.50 -3.60 -0.19
C ALA A 9 -10.43 -3.62 -1.43
N LEU A 10 -11.38 -4.56 -1.43
CA LEU A 10 -12.32 -4.84 -2.52
C LEU A 10 -13.22 -3.64 -2.89
N ALA A 11 -13.25 -2.58 -2.07
CA ALA A 11 -14.19 -1.48 -2.20
C ALA A 11 -13.60 -0.11 -2.60
N ALA A 12 -12.27 0.08 -2.61
CA ALA A 12 -11.72 1.45 -2.79
C ALA A 12 -10.38 1.59 -3.55
N CYS A 13 -9.60 0.52 -3.74
CA CYS A 13 -8.24 0.67 -4.30
C CYS A 13 -8.07 0.22 -5.76
N LEU A 14 -8.96 -0.59 -6.34
CA LEU A 14 -8.75 -1.15 -7.68
C LEU A 14 -8.92 -0.14 -8.84
N ALA A 15 -9.59 0.99 -8.61
CA ALA A 15 -9.78 2.03 -9.63
C ALA A 15 -8.69 3.12 -9.67
N MET A 16 -7.79 3.17 -8.68
CA MET A 16 -6.71 4.16 -8.63
C MET A 16 -5.35 3.48 -8.54
N THR A 17 -4.97 2.76 -9.61
CA THR A 17 -3.54 2.58 -9.90
C THR A 17 -2.99 3.93 -10.32
N VAL A 18 -2.65 4.77 -9.34
CA VAL A 18 -1.98 6.04 -9.59
C VAL A 18 -0.62 5.70 -10.21
N ILE A 19 -0.33 6.23 -11.41
CA ILE A 19 0.99 6.11 -12.03
C ILE A 19 1.95 6.94 -11.17
N GLY A 20 2.55 6.28 -10.18
CA GLY A 20 3.61 6.86 -9.37
C GLY A 20 4.92 6.82 -10.16
N CYS A 21 5.36 7.98 -10.66
CA CYS A 21 6.74 8.14 -11.08
C CYS A 21 7.66 7.82 -9.90
N SER A 22 8.56 6.88 -10.13
CA SER A 22 9.59 6.44 -9.20
C SER A 22 10.46 7.63 -8.79
N ASN A 23 10.54 7.92 -7.49
CA ASN A 23 11.71 8.57 -6.94
C ASN A 23 12.03 7.98 -5.57
N ASN A 24 13.29 7.61 -5.44
CA ASN A 24 13.87 6.84 -4.35
C ASN A 24 13.83 7.66 -3.05
N GLY A 25 13.10 7.18 -2.05
CA GLY A 25 13.00 7.82 -0.74
C GLY A 25 12.41 6.83 0.26
N ASN A 26 13.30 6.22 1.04
CA ASN A 26 12.97 5.32 2.14
C ASN A 26 12.23 6.10 3.23
N THR A 27 10.97 5.76 3.50
CA THR A 27 10.24 6.22 4.69
C THR A 27 9.39 5.09 5.23
N ASP A 28 9.77 4.64 6.42
CA ASP A 28 9.06 3.65 7.24
C ASP A 28 7.65 4.12 7.57
N ASN A 29 6.65 3.31 7.24
CA ASN A 29 5.25 3.60 7.53
C ASN A 29 4.77 2.74 8.69
N LYS A 30 4.47 3.38 9.82
CA LYS A 30 3.87 2.77 11.00
C LYS A 30 2.38 2.53 10.81
N THR A 31 1.97 1.34 11.20
CA THR A 31 0.62 0.82 11.44
C THR A 31 -0.43 1.90 11.75
N ALA A 32 -1.32 2.17 10.79
CA ALA A 32 -2.59 2.83 11.05
C ALA A 32 -3.56 1.81 11.66
N THR A 33 -3.67 1.85 12.99
CA THR A 33 -4.71 1.13 13.75
C THR A 33 -6.09 1.60 13.31
N GLN A 34 -6.96 0.64 13.00
CA GLN A 34 -8.38 0.85 12.72
C GLN A 34 -9.05 1.65 13.84
N ALA A 35 -9.53 2.85 13.51
CA ALA A 35 -10.54 3.53 14.30
C ALA A 35 -11.91 2.96 13.92
N SER A 36 -12.45 2.15 14.82
CA SER A 36 -13.83 1.71 14.84
C SER A 36 -14.75 2.90 15.12
N GLY A 37 -15.71 3.12 14.22
CA GLY A 37 -17.07 3.53 14.56
C GLY A 37 -17.28 4.97 15.01
N GLU A 38 -17.64 5.85 14.07
CA GLU A 38 -18.67 6.85 14.31
C GLU A 38 -19.62 6.94 13.11
N LYS A 39 -20.90 6.69 13.37
CA LYS A 39 -22.01 6.85 12.41
C LYS A 39 -22.17 8.34 12.11
N SER A 40 -21.76 8.79 10.93
CA SER A 40 -22.35 9.98 10.32
C SER A 40 -23.61 9.58 9.57
N SER A 41 -24.75 9.73 10.25
CA SER A 41 -26.09 9.66 9.66
C SER A 41 -26.36 10.93 8.84
N GLU A 42 -25.82 11.00 7.64
CA GLU A 42 -26.41 11.76 6.54
C GLU A 42 -26.55 10.80 5.37
N ALA A 43 -27.75 10.71 4.81
CA ALA A 43 -28.03 9.94 3.60
C ALA A 43 -27.29 10.60 2.43
N SER A 44 -25.99 10.33 2.32
CA SER A 44 -25.24 10.54 1.10
C SER A 44 -25.92 9.66 0.04
N THR A 45 -26.36 10.29 -1.04
CA THR A 45 -26.85 9.53 -2.19
C THR A 45 -25.64 8.76 -2.70
N GLU A 46 -25.63 7.45 -2.50
CA GLU A 46 -24.52 6.60 -2.91
C GLU A 46 -24.42 6.67 -4.43
N LEU A 47 -23.40 7.42 -4.92
CA LEU A 47 -23.10 7.48 -6.33
C LEU A 47 -22.75 6.06 -6.79
N THR A 48 -23.47 5.57 -7.80
CA THR A 48 -23.15 4.30 -8.46
C THR A 48 -22.55 4.58 -9.82
N MET A 49 -21.81 3.61 -10.38
CA MET A 49 -21.26 3.71 -11.74
C MET A 49 -22.36 3.84 -12.82
N GLY A 50 -23.59 3.43 -12.51
CA GLY A 50 -24.71 3.34 -13.44
C GLY A 50 -24.59 2.16 -14.40
N GLU A 51 -25.65 1.92 -15.18
CA GLU A 51 -25.67 0.87 -16.21
C GLU A 51 -25.22 1.45 -17.55
N PHE A 52 -24.22 0.81 -18.17
CA PHE A 52 -23.73 1.16 -19.50
C PHE A 52 -23.07 -0.06 -20.15
N LYS A 53 -22.97 -0.04 -21.49
CA LYS A 53 -22.16 -1.01 -22.22
C LYS A 53 -20.82 -0.41 -22.57
N GLY A 54 -19.75 -1.16 -22.36
CA GLY A 54 -18.42 -0.77 -22.84
C GLY A 54 -18.41 -0.59 -24.36
N SER A 55 -19.16 -1.42 -25.10
CA SER A 55 -19.26 -1.33 -26.56
C SER A 55 -19.92 -0.06 -27.11
N ASP A 56 -20.65 0.69 -26.29
CA ASP A 56 -21.24 1.96 -26.69
C ASP A 56 -20.19 3.09 -26.76
N TYR A 57 -19.07 2.96 -26.03
CA TYR A 57 -18.05 4.00 -25.87
C TYR A 57 -16.66 3.61 -26.40
N VAL A 58 -16.29 2.33 -26.33
CA VAL A 58 -14.98 1.86 -26.81
C VAL A 58 -14.98 1.77 -28.34
N THR A 59 -14.19 2.62 -28.97
CA THR A 59 -14.06 2.71 -30.43
C THR A 59 -12.94 1.83 -30.99
N LYS A 60 -11.88 1.60 -30.20
CA LYS A 60 -10.75 0.75 -30.58
C LYS A 60 -10.11 0.16 -29.32
N LEU A 61 -9.95 -1.16 -29.32
CA LEU A 61 -9.19 -1.90 -28.31
C LEU A 61 -8.78 -3.28 -28.86
N ASP A 62 -7.47 -3.50 -29.03
CA ASP A 62 -6.91 -4.81 -29.41
C ASP A 62 -6.34 -5.53 -28.18
N TYR A 63 -7.23 -5.93 -27.28
CA TYR A 63 -6.88 -6.53 -25.99
C TYR A 63 -6.23 -7.92 -26.10
N LYS A 64 -6.25 -8.56 -27.28
CA LYS A 64 -5.58 -9.86 -27.52
C LYS A 64 -4.12 -9.71 -27.99
N ASN A 65 -3.65 -8.49 -28.23
CA ASN A 65 -2.28 -8.19 -28.63
C ASN A 65 -1.59 -7.16 -27.70
N LEU A 66 -2.01 -7.10 -26.44
CA LEU A 66 -1.36 -6.23 -25.45
C LEU A 66 0.10 -6.61 -25.27
N THR A 67 0.95 -5.58 -25.20
CA THR A 67 2.38 -5.71 -24.99
C THR A 67 2.74 -5.03 -23.68
N VAL A 68 3.54 -5.71 -22.86
CA VAL A 68 4.09 -5.14 -21.62
C VAL A 68 5.61 -5.15 -21.70
N ALA A 69 6.24 -4.11 -21.16
CA ALA A 69 7.68 -4.06 -21.03
C ALA A 69 8.14 -5.14 -20.03
N LYS A 70 9.23 -5.83 -20.34
CA LYS A 70 9.84 -6.82 -19.43
C LYS A 70 10.28 -6.19 -18.11
N SER A 71 10.80 -4.96 -18.16
CA SER A 71 11.16 -4.14 -17.00
C SER A 71 9.99 -3.92 -16.03
N ALA A 72 8.76 -3.77 -16.55
CA ALA A 72 7.56 -3.55 -15.75
C ALA A 72 7.16 -4.77 -14.90
N VAL A 73 7.63 -5.97 -15.24
CA VAL A 73 7.28 -7.23 -14.56
C VAL A 73 8.46 -7.92 -13.90
N GLU A 74 9.67 -7.40 -14.06
CA GLU A 74 10.88 -7.96 -13.47
C GLU A 74 10.82 -7.91 -11.94
N VAL A 75 11.19 -9.01 -11.28
CA VAL A 75 11.27 -9.10 -9.82
C VAL A 75 12.72 -9.31 -9.42
N THR A 76 13.25 -8.39 -8.64
CA THR A 76 14.63 -8.46 -8.13
C THR A 76 14.71 -9.27 -6.84
N ASP A 77 15.89 -9.81 -6.55
CA ASP A 77 16.12 -10.57 -5.32
C ASP A 77 15.98 -9.68 -4.07
N ASP A 78 16.31 -8.39 -4.18
CA ASP A 78 16.10 -7.41 -3.09
C ASP A 78 14.62 -7.23 -2.75
N GLN A 79 13.73 -7.24 -3.75
CA GLN A 79 12.29 -7.20 -3.53
C GLN A 79 11.79 -8.46 -2.81
N VAL A 80 12.32 -9.63 -3.18
CA VAL A 80 12.00 -10.90 -2.50
C VAL A 80 12.48 -10.85 -1.05
N LYS A 81 13.73 -10.44 -0.83
CA LYS A 81 14.33 -10.31 0.50
C LYS A 81 13.56 -9.33 1.38
N SER A 82 13.20 -8.16 0.85
CA SER A 82 12.40 -7.17 1.58
C SER A 82 11.00 -7.69 1.94
N GLN A 83 10.41 -8.52 1.08
CA GLN A 83 9.12 -9.14 1.37
C GLN A 83 9.25 -10.25 2.41
N VAL A 84 10.30 -11.07 2.38
CA VAL A 84 10.61 -12.06 3.43
C VAL A 84 10.81 -11.36 4.77
N GLN A 85 11.59 -10.27 4.76
CA GLN A 85 11.88 -9.46 5.94
C GLN A 85 10.60 -9.03 6.65
N SER A 86 9.70 -8.36 5.91
CA SER A 86 8.45 -7.85 6.46
C SER A 86 7.43 -8.94 6.79
N ALA A 87 7.25 -9.92 5.91
CA ALA A 87 6.21 -10.94 6.04
C ALA A 87 6.50 -12.02 7.08
N LEU A 88 7.79 -12.30 7.31
CA LEU A 88 8.20 -13.43 8.14
C LEU A 88 9.04 -12.97 9.33
N LEU A 89 10.13 -12.23 9.10
CA LEU A 89 11.10 -11.95 10.16
C LEU A 89 10.59 -10.88 11.14
N ASP A 90 10.13 -9.74 10.62
CA ASP A 90 9.64 -8.63 11.44
C ASP A 90 8.30 -8.96 12.11
N ALA A 91 7.51 -9.84 11.51
CA ALA A 91 6.25 -10.34 12.08
C ALA A 91 6.44 -11.39 13.18
N ASN A 92 7.65 -11.94 13.38
CA ASN A 92 7.90 -13.05 14.29
C ASN A 92 9.11 -12.80 15.21
N LEU A 93 9.26 -11.57 15.70
CA LEU A 93 10.35 -11.23 16.61
C LEU A 93 10.37 -12.10 17.86
N VAL A 94 11.57 -12.44 18.32
CA VAL A 94 11.84 -13.30 19.49
C VAL A 94 12.46 -12.45 20.60
N GLU A 95 11.89 -12.52 21.79
CA GLU A 95 12.45 -11.84 22.97
C GLU A 95 13.77 -12.48 23.41
N VAL A 96 14.78 -11.66 23.70
CA VAL A 96 16.08 -12.06 24.22
C VAL A 96 16.32 -11.43 25.59
N LYS A 97 16.84 -12.23 26.54
CA LYS A 97 17.01 -11.81 27.94
C LYS A 97 18.46 -11.65 28.37
N ASP A 98 19.38 -12.38 27.73
CA ASP A 98 20.75 -12.53 28.24
C ASP A 98 21.79 -11.79 27.39
N ARG A 99 21.42 -10.63 26.83
CA ARG A 99 22.36 -9.77 26.12
C ARG A 99 21.92 -8.32 26.07
N ALA A 100 22.90 -7.43 25.88
CA ALA A 100 22.68 -6.03 25.62
C ALA A 100 22.16 -5.75 24.19
N ILE A 101 21.46 -4.62 24.04
CA ILE A 101 20.95 -4.07 22.79
C ILE A 101 22.08 -3.86 21.77
N LYS A 102 21.80 -4.19 20.51
CA LYS A 102 22.60 -3.90 19.33
C LYS A 102 21.75 -3.18 18.28
N SER A 103 22.40 -2.55 17.31
CA SER A 103 21.69 -2.05 16.12
C SER A 103 20.99 -3.21 15.39
N GLY A 104 19.77 -2.95 14.93
CA GLY A 104 18.85 -3.92 14.34
C GLY A 104 17.89 -4.59 15.33
N ASP A 105 18.11 -4.46 16.64
CA ASP A 105 17.17 -4.98 17.64
C ASP A 105 15.94 -4.10 17.76
N THR A 106 14.82 -4.69 18.18
CA THR A 106 13.63 -3.96 18.60
C THR A 106 13.58 -3.90 20.12
N ALA A 107 13.75 -2.71 20.70
CA ALA A 107 13.60 -2.47 22.12
C ALA A 107 12.19 -1.98 22.43
N ASN A 108 11.50 -2.66 23.35
CA ASN A 108 10.28 -2.09 23.94
C ASN A 108 10.70 -1.13 25.06
N ILE A 109 10.32 0.14 24.94
CA ILE A 109 10.78 1.19 25.86
C ILE A 109 9.62 2.03 26.42
N ASP A 110 9.83 2.49 27.64
CA ASP A 110 9.12 3.63 28.22
C ASP A 110 10.11 4.80 28.28
N TYR A 111 9.71 6.00 27.89
CA TYR A 111 10.59 7.17 27.99
C TYR A 111 9.86 8.41 28.48
N VAL A 112 10.62 9.26 29.17
CA VAL A 112 10.17 10.58 29.64
C VAL A 112 11.24 11.61 29.29
N GLY A 113 10.90 12.52 28.39
CA GLY A 113 11.76 13.59 27.91
C GLY A 113 11.63 14.86 28.74
N LYS A 114 12.76 15.48 29.06
CA LYS A 114 12.83 16.73 29.84
C LYS A 114 13.77 17.73 29.20
N ILE A 115 13.36 19.00 29.19
CA ILE A 115 14.18 20.16 28.84
C ILE A 115 14.27 21.03 30.09
N ASP A 116 15.48 21.43 30.48
CA ASP A 116 15.73 22.18 31.72
C ASP A 116 15.07 21.56 32.96
N GLY A 117 15.02 20.22 33.01
CA GLY A 117 14.42 19.44 34.10
C GLY A 117 12.88 19.37 34.09
N LYS A 118 12.20 19.97 33.12
CA LYS A 118 10.74 19.93 32.98
C LYS A 118 10.34 19.04 31.81
N GLU A 119 9.31 18.21 32.03
CA GLU A 119 8.69 17.43 30.95
C GLU A 119 8.04 18.36 29.92
N PHE A 120 8.03 17.93 28.67
CA PHE A 120 7.40 18.66 27.58
C PHE A 120 6.42 17.76 26.83
N GLU A 121 5.43 18.38 26.19
CA GLU A 121 4.39 17.68 25.44
C GLU A 121 4.97 16.92 24.24
N GLY A 122 4.52 15.68 24.04
CA GLY A 122 5.07 14.77 23.02
C GLY A 122 6.45 14.17 23.38
N GLY A 123 7.00 14.48 24.55
CA GLY A 123 8.30 13.98 25.00
C GLY A 123 8.27 12.63 25.73
N SER A 124 7.10 12.01 25.93
CA SER A 124 6.96 10.82 26.77
C SER A 124 6.00 9.81 26.16
N ASP A 125 6.35 8.52 26.25
CA ASP A 125 5.50 7.41 25.82
C ASP A 125 5.81 6.13 26.61
N LYS A 126 4.92 5.13 26.56
CA LYS A 126 5.08 3.84 27.24
C LYS A 126 4.81 2.67 26.32
N GLY A 127 5.59 1.61 26.46
CA GLY A 127 5.45 0.37 25.72
C GLY A 127 5.76 0.52 24.23
N TYR A 128 6.56 1.52 23.85
CA TYR A 128 6.88 1.81 22.46
C TYR A 128 7.93 0.82 21.94
N ASP A 129 7.62 0.11 20.85
CA ASP A 129 8.60 -0.74 20.15
C ASP A 129 9.44 0.13 19.20
N LEU A 130 10.74 0.24 19.50
CA LEU A 130 11.74 1.01 18.74
C LEU A 130 12.78 0.09 18.12
N VAL A 131 12.94 0.15 16.79
CA VAL A 131 14.04 -0.51 16.08
C VAL A 131 15.30 0.36 16.21
N ILE A 132 16.35 -0.20 16.79
CA ILE A 132 17.60 0.51 17.10
C ILE A 132 18.46 0.64 15.85
N GLY A 133 18.80 1.88 15.48
CA GLY A 133 19.44 2.24 14.21
C GLY A 133 18.46 2.49 13.07
N SER A 134 17.15 2.64 13.35
CA SER A 134 16.15 3.02 12.33
C SER A 134 16.23 4.49 11.95
N GLY A 135 16.71 5.35 12.87
CA GLY A 135 16.66 6.79 12.69
C GLY A 135 15.24 7.36 12.78
N SER A 136 14.32 6.59 13.36
CA SER A 136 12.95 7.05 13.63
C SER A 136 12.90 8.02 14.82
N PHE A 137 13.92 8.03 15.67
CA PHE A 137 14.11 9.00 16.74
C PHE A 137 15.18 10.03 16.39
N ILE A 138 15.23 11.11 17.17
CA ILE A 138 16.25 12.14 17.03
C ILE A 138 17.68 11.55 17.14
N PRO A 139 18.65 12.08 16.39
CA PRO A 139 20.03 11.59 16.41
C PRO A 139 20.60 11.50 17.83
N GLY A 140 21.32 10.40 18.11
CA GLY A 140 21.91 10.12 19.42
C GLY A 140 20.96 9.45 20.42
N PHE A 141 19.64 9.44 20.20
CA PHE A 141 18.71 8.75 21.09
C PHE A 141 18.95 7.23 21.06
N GLU A 142 18.91 6.65 19.86
CA GLU A 142 19.03 5.20 19.64
C GLU A 142 20.43 4.71 20.04
N ASP A 143 21.48 5.48 19.75
CA ASP A 143 22.86 5.18 20.12
C ASP A 143 23.06 5.08 21.63
N GLY A 144 22.33 5.90 22.40
CA GLY A 144 22.37 5.87 23.88
C GLY A 144 21.84 4.58 24.50
N LEU A 145 21.05 3.81 23.74
CA LEU A 145 20.48 2.53 24.17
C LEU A 145 21.36 1.33 23.80
N ILE A 146 22.27 1.49 22.83
CA ILE A 146 23.20 0.42 22.44
C ILE A 146 24.06 0.02 23.63
N GLY A 147 24.22 -1.29 23.84
CA GLY A 147 24.99 -1.83 24.96
C GLY A 147 24.23 -1.83 26.30
N LYS A 148 22.95 -1.43 26.34
CA LYS A 148 22.10 -1.54 27.54
C LYS A 148 21.29 -2.83 27.53
N GLU A 149 20.98 -3.36 28.71
CA GLU A 149 20.22 -4.60 28.89
C GLU A 149 18.75 -4.32 29.21
N SER A 150 17.89 -5.32 29.04
CA SER A 150 16.49 -5.26 29.47
C SER A 150 16.39 -5.08 31.00
N GLY A 151 15.32 -4.41 31.43
CA GLY A 151 15.08 -4.01 32.81
C GLY A 151 15.93 -2.84 33.31
N LYS A 152 16.79 -2.24 32.48
CA LYS A 152 17.59 -1.06 32.86
C LYS A 152 16.85 0.23 32.54
N THR A 153 17.02 1.20 33.43
CA THR A 153 16.67 2.61 33.20
C THR A 153 17.94 3.41 32.98
N VAL A 154 17.97 4.20 31.92
CA VAL A 154 19.13 5.02 31.52
C VAL A 154 18.69 6.43 31.16
N ASP A 155 19.52 7.41 31.46
CA ASP A 155 19.34 8.77 30.97
C ASP A 155 20.11 8.94 29.66
N VAL A 156 19.39 9.23 28.59
CA VAL A 156 19.93 9.51 27.26
C VAL A 156 19.90 11.01 27.03
N LYS A 157 21.07 11.60 26.76
CA LYS A 157 21.21 13.03 26.49
C LYS A 157 21.30 13.24 25.00
N VAL A 158 20.49 14.15 24.49
CA VAL A 158 20.37 14.43 23.05
C VAL A 158 20.20 15.92 22.83
N THR A 159 20.55 16.36 21.64
CA THR A 159 20.27 17.71 21.16
C THR A 159 19.32 17.57 19.98
N PHE A 160 18.20 18.29 20.02
CA PHE A 160 17.27 18.33 18.89
C PHE A 160 17.96 18.94 17.66
N PRO A 161 17.71 18.40 16.45
CA PRO A 161 18.20 19.01 15.21
C PRO A 161 17.80 20.48 15.08
N ASP A 162 18.59 21.26 14.34
CA ASP A 162 18.27 22.65 14.00
C ASP A 162 18.35 22.84 12.48
N PRO A 163 17.21 23.00 11.78
CA PRO A 163 15.84 23.06 12.31
C PRO A 163 15.26 21.68 12.66
N TYR A 164 14.35 21.60 13.65
CA TYR A 164 13.53 20.41 13.92
C TYR A 164 12.14 20.55 13.30
N SER A 165 11.86 19.74 12.28
CA SER A 165 10.62 19.81 11.49
C SER A 165 9.36 19.43 12.27
N GLY A 166 9.47 18.56 13.28
CA GLY A 166 8.32 18.11 14.07
C GLY A 166 7.81 19.16 15.06
N ASN A 167 8.67 20.08 15.51
CA ASN A 167 8.30 21.19 16.37
C ASN A 167 9.43 22.24 16.40
N ALA A 168 9.20 23.40 15.80
CA ALA A 168 10.20 24.47 15.71
C ALA A 168 10.71 24.92 17.09
N ASP A 169 9.86 24.88 18.13
CA ASP A 169 10.22 25.29 19.49
C ASP A 169 11.24 24.37 20.15
N LEU A 170 11.44 23.16 19.62
CA LEU A 170 12.43 22.22 20.14
C LEU A 170 13.80 22.34 19.44
N SER A 171 13.88 23.05 18.31
CA SER A 171 15.09 23.11 17.48
C SER A 171 16.33 23.55 18.28
N GLY A 172 17.41 22.77 18.18
CA GLY A 172 18.69 23.06 18.83
C GLY A 172 18.70 22.96 20.37
N LYS A 173 17.58 22.56 21.01
CA LYS A 173 17.53 22.41 22.47
C LYS A 173 18.15 21.10 22.93
N ASP A 174 18.81 21.15 24.08
CA ASP A 174 19.27 19.96 24.78
C ASP A 174 18.14 19.35 25.61
N ALA A 175 18.02 18.04 25.55
CA ALA A 175 17.04 17.28 26.31
C ALA A 175 17.67 16.03 26.95
N VAL A 176 17.07 15.61 28.06
CA VAL A 176 17.38 14.35 28.72
C VAL A 176 16.15 13.47 28.70
N PHE A 177 16.30 12.27 28.16
CA PHE A 177 15.26 11.25 28.16
C PHE A 177 15.62 10.17 29.17
N THR A 178 14.79 10.01 30.20
CA THR A 178 14.89 8.85 31.08
C THR A 178 14.16 7.70 30.39
N VAL A 179 14.90 6.71 29.92
CA VAL A 179 14.41 5.57 29.13
C VAL A 179 14.50 4.30 29.96
N THR A 180 13.39 3.59 30.11
CA THR A 180 13.34 2.24 30.68
C THR A 180 13.19 1.23 29.56
N ILE A 181 14.08 0.24 29.52
CA ILE A 181 14.07 -0.83 28.53
C ILE A 181 13.28 -2.00 29.10
N ASN A 182 12.06 -2.21 28.60
CA ASN A 182 11.18 -3.26 29.09
C ASN A 182 11.59 -4.64 28.56
N SER A 183 11.84 -4.73 27.25
CA SER A 183 12.27 -5.97 26.60
C SER A 183 13.12 -5.68 25.35
N ILE A 184 13.89 -6.68 24.93
CA ILE A 184 14.66 -6.63 23.69
C ILE A 184 14.15 -7.80 22.85
N LYS A 185 13.77 -7.53 21.60
CA LYS A 185 13.35 -8.53 20.64
C LYS A 185 14.24 -8.48 19.40
N VAL A 186 14.44 -9.63 18.78
CA VAL A 186 15.24 -9.77 17.55
C VAL A 186 14.48 -10.49 16.48
N GLN A 187 14.90 -10.28 15.24
CA GLN A 187 14.48 -11.15 14.16
C GLN A 187 14.93 -12.59 14.43
N PRO A 188 14.06 -13.58 14.17
CA PRO A 188 14.46 -14.97 14.22
C PRO A 188 15.49 -15.27 13.12
N GLU A 189 16.26 -16.34 13.29
CA GLU A 189 17.10 -16.83 12.21
C GLU A 189 16.24 -17.29 11.03
N TYR A 190 16.61 -16.87 9.82
CA TYR A 190 15.90 -17.26 8.61
C TYR A 190 16.27 -18.70 8.22
N THR A 191 15.47 -19.66 8.68
CA THR A 191 15.69 -21.10 8.47
C THR A 191 14.46 -21.79 7.86
N ASP A 192 14.66 -22.98 7.28
CA ASP A 192 13.57 -23.83 6.79
C ASP A 192 12.55 -24.16 7.91
N GLU A 193 13.02 -24.32 9.15
CA GLU A 193 12.16 -24.58 10.31
C GLU A 193 11.25 -23.40 10.64
N LEU A 194 11.78 -22.18 10.57
CA LEU A 194 10.97 -20.96 10.73
C LEU A 194 9.91 -20.88 9.62
N VAL A 195 10.32 -21.11 8.37
CA VAL A 195 9.40 -21.09 7.22
C VAL A 195 8.30 -22.13 7.39
N ALA A 196 8.65 -23.37 7.75
CA ALA A 196 7.70 -24.47 7.95
C ALA A 196 6.75 -24.24 9.13
N SER A 197 7.18 -23.51 10.18
CA SER A 197 6.36 -23.23 11.36
C SER A 197 5.43 -22.02 11.20
N LYS A 198 5.76 -21.07 10.32
CA LYS A 198 5.03 -19.81 10.15
C LYS A 198 4.30 -19.67 8.83
N THR A 199 4.63 -20.50 7.85
CA THR A 199 4.08 -20.47 6.50
C THR A 199 3.58 -21.85 6.08
N ASP A 200 3.00 -21.93 4.89
CA ASP A 200 2.58 -23.20 4.28
C ASP A 200 3.67 -23.87 3.43
N TYR A 201 4.87 -23.28 3.42
CA TYR A 201 6.04 -23.76 2.67
C TYR A 201 6.98 -24.50 3.60
N LYS A 202 7.72 -25.49 3.08
CA LYS A 202 8.62 -26.32 3.91
C LYS A 202 10.05 -25.79 3.92
N THR A 203 10.43 -25.05 2.90
CA THR A 203 11.80 -24.55 2.71
C THR A 203 11.80 -23.08 2.34
N ILE A 204 12.90 -22.40 2.66
CA ILE A 204 13.23 -21.04 2.24
C ILE A 204 13.00 -20.90 0.73
N LYS A 205 13.53 -21.83 -0.06
CA LYS A 205 13.42 -21.79 -1.52
C LYS A 205 11.98 -21.81 -2.02
N GLU A 206 11.14 -22.67 -1.44
CA GLU A 206 9.71 -22.73 -1.79
C GLU A 206 9.00 -21.41 -1.43
N TYR A 207 9.34 -20.84 -0.28
CA TYR A 207 8.74 -19.58 0.18
C TYR A 207 9.18 -18.39 -0.68
N GLU A 208 10.48 -18.22 -0.92
CA GLU A 208 11.02 -17.17 -1.79
C GLU A 208 10.46 -17.26 -3.21
N GLN A 209 10.34 -18.48 -3.77
CA GLN A 209 9.72 -18.66 -5.07
C GLN A 209 8.26 -18.21 -5.07
N SER A 210 7.50 -18.52 -4.00
CA SER A 210 6.11 -18.10 -3.91
C SER A 210 5.94 -16.59 -3.78
N ILE A 211 6.83 -15.92 -3.05
CA ILE A 211 6.92 -14.46 -2.98
C ILE A 211 7.23 -13.90 -4.37
N LYS A 212 8.24 -14.45 -5.06
CA LYS A 212 8.64 -14.03 -6.40
C LYS A 212 7.48 -14.14 -7.39
N ASP A 213 6.76 -15.25 -7.37
CA ASP A 213 5.57 -15.47 -8.19
C ASP A 213 4.46 -14.47 -7.84
N SER A 214 4.27 -14.17 -6.55
CA SER A 214 3.27 -13.19 -6.10
C SER A 214 3.60 -11.78 -6.58
N LEU A 215 4.85 -11.34 -6.40
CA LEU A 215 5.35 -10.04 -6.87
C LEU A 215 5.24 -9.93 -8.40
N TYR A 216 5.65 -10.98 -9.12
CA TYR A 216 5.56 -11.02 -10.58
C TYR A 216 4.10 -10.90 -11.03
N ASN A 217 3.18 -11.66 -10.42
CA ASN A 217 1.77 -11.61 -10.79
C ASN A 217 1.14 -10.24 -10.52
N SER A 218 1.49 -9.60 -9.39
CA SER A 218 1.03 -8.25 -9.05
C SER A 218 1.53 -7.20 -10.07
N LYS A 219 2.82 -7.24 -10.39
CA LYS A 219 3.41 -6.37 -11.40
C LYS A 219 2.83 -6.60 -12.79
N LEU A 220 2.65 -7.87 -13.18
CA LEU A 220 2.04 -8.24 -14.45
C LEU A 220 0.60 -7.73 -14.53
N GLN A 221 -0.21 -7.87 -13.48
CA GLN A 221 -1.57 -7.35 -13.44
C GLN A 221 -1.60 -5.82 -13.60
N SER A 222 -0.69 -5.11 -12.93
CA SER A 222 -0.54 -3.66 -13.05
C SER A 222 -0.12 -3.23 -14.46
N ALA A 223 0.84 -3.94 -15.06
CA ALA A 223 1.30 -3.69 -16.42
C ALA A 223 0.20 -3.97 -17.46
N ILE A 224 -0.58 -5.04 -17.28
CA ILE A 224 -1.75 -5.34 -18.12
C ILE A 224 -2.78 -4.23 -18.02
N SER A 225 -3.11 -3.80 -16.80
CA SER A 225 -4.09 -2.73 -16.58
C SER A 225 -3.65 -1.44 -17.27
N SER A 226 -2.35 -1.09 -17.17
CA SER A 226 -1.80 0.09 -17.84
C SER A 226 -1.86 -0.04 -19.37
N ALA A 227 -1.37 -1.16 -19.92
CA ALA A 227 -1.41 -1.42 -21.35
C ALA A 227 -2.84 -1.46 -21.92
N LEU A 228 -3.81 -1.92 -21.12
CA LEU A 228 -5.23 -1.93 -21.47
C LEU A 228 -5.77 -0.51 -21.63
N ILE A 229 -5.46 0.39 -20.70
CA ILE A 229 -5.86 1.80 -20.75
C ILE A 229 -5.23 2.49 -21.96
N ASP A 230 -3.93 2.29 -22.17
CA ASP A 230 -3.17 2.90 -23.29
C ASP A 230 -3.68 2.44 -24.65
N ALA A 231 -4.05 1.16 -24.77
CA ALA A 231 -4.59 0.59 -26.01
C ALA A 231 -6.07 0.96 -26.24
N CYS A 232 -6.77 1.47 -25.23
CA CYS A 232 -8.20 1.77 -25.29
C CYS A 232 -8.46 3.20 -25.80
N THR A 233 -9.16 3.30 -26.93
CA THR A 233 -9.68 4.58 -27.44
C THR A 233 -11.19 4.64 -27.22
N VAL A 234 -11.67 5.70 -26.57
CA VAL A 234 -13.09 5.92 -26.27
C VAL A 234 -13.63 7.16 -27.01
N SER A 235 -14.91 7.14 -27.38
CA SER A 235 -15.62 8.28 -27.99
C SER A 235 -16.12 9.30 -26.97
N GLY A 236 -16.16 8.92 -25.69
CA GLY A 236 -16.65 9.71 -24.57
C GLY A 236 -16.79 8.82 -23.34
N TYR A 237 -17.45 9.34 -22.30
CA TYR A 237 -17.68 8.61 -21.06
C TYR A 237 -19.14 8.75 -20.61
N PRO A 238 -19.74 7.71 -19.99
CA PRO A 238 -21.00 7.84 -19.29
C PRO A 238 -20.90 8.89 -18.17
N GLU A 239 -21.91 9.77 -18.07
CA GLU A 239 -21.93 10.83 -17.05
C GLU A 239 -21.89 10.24 -15.64
N SER A 240 -22.68 9.19 -15.37
CA SER A 240 -22.69 8.47 -14.08
C SER A 240 -21.31 7.93 -13.71
N LEU A 241 -20.59 7.34 -14.67
CA LEU A 241 -19.27 6.76 -14.47
C LEU A 241 -18.22 7.84 -14.14
N THR A 242 -18.24 8.95 -14.86
CA THR A 242 -17.32 10.07 -14.58
C THR A 242 -17.62 10.75 -13.25
N ALA A 243 -18.90 10.93 -12.90
CA ALA A 243 -19.31 11.50 -11.62
C ALA A 243 -18.89 10.59 -10.45
N TYR A 244 -19.08 9.28 -10.60
CA TYR A 244 -18.63 8.28 -9.65
C TYR A 244 -17.13 8.41 -9.39
N TYR A 245 -16.30 8.32 -10.43
CA TYR A 245 -14.84 8.37 -10.24
C TYR A 245 -14.32 9.72 -9.79
N LYS A 246 -14.94 10.83 -10.23
CA LYS A 246 -14.60 12.15 -9.71
C LYS A 246 -14.79 12.19 -8.19
N GLN A 247 -15.91 11.68 -7.69
CA GLN A 247 -16.16 11.61 -6.26
C GLN A 247 -15.20 10.65 -5.54
N SER A 248 -14.89 9.50 -6.13
CA SER A 248 -13.91 8.56 -5.57
C SER A 248 -12.52 9.19 -5.41
N VAL A 249 -12.05 9.93 -6.42
CA VAL A 249 -10.78 10.66 -6.35
C VAL A 249 -10.82 11.71 -5.23
N ILE A 250 -11.88 12.54 -5.19
CA ILE A 250 -12.04 13.55 -4.14
C ILE A 250 -12.04 12.92 -2.75
N ASN A 251 -12.78 11.82 -2.55
CA ASN A 251 -12.86 11.13 -1.25
C ASN A 251 -11.49 10.58 -0.82
N TYR A 252 -10.72 10.00 -1.74
CA TYR A 252 -9.38 9.51 -1.45
C TYR A 252 -8.45 10.65 -1.05
N TYR A 253 -8.40 11.74 -1.83
CA TYR A 253 -7.52 12.87 -1.52
C TYR A 253 -7.98 13.67 -0.32
N THR A 254 -9.26 13.63 0.04
CA THR A 254 -9.77 14.19 1.30
C THR A 254 -9.24 13.40 2.50
N GLN A 255 -9.30 12.06 2.45
CA GLN A 255 -8.73 11.21 3.50
C GLN A 255 -7.22 11.38 3.60
N MET A 256 -6.53 11.45 2.46
CA MET A 256 -5.10 11.75 2.42
C MET A 256 -4.80 13.13 3.02
N ALA A 257 -5.58 14.16 2.66
CA ALA A 257 -5.41 15.49 3.21
C ALA A 257 -5.49 15.48 4.74
N THR A 258 -6.54 14.86 5.29
CA THR A 258 -6.69 14.70 6.74
C THR A 258 -5.51 13.95 7.38
N ALA A 259 -5.08 12.84 6.78
CA ALA A 259 -4.00 12.01 7.32
C ALA A 259 -2.65 12.75 7.37
N TYR A 260 -2.40 13.65 6.43
CA TYR A 260 -1.16 14.42 6.33
C TYR A 260 -1.31 15.89 6.80
N GLY A 261 -2.45 16.25 7.39
CA GLY A 261 -2.68 17.58 7.97
C GLY A 261 -2.88 18.72 6.95
N TYR A 262 -3.25 18.40 5.70
CA TYR A 262 -3.63 19.41 4.71
C TYR A 262 -5.06 19.92 4.98
N GLU A 263 -5.29 21.21 4.71
CA GLU A 263 -6.60 21.86 4.94
C GLU A 263 -7.71 21.35 4.01
N SER A 264 -7.35 20.82 2.84
CA SER A 264 -8.30 20.28 1.86
C SER A 264 -7.64 19.29 0.90
N TYR A 265 -8.46 18.56 0.13
CA TYR A 265 -7.95 17.67 -0.92
C TYR A 265 -7.24 18.46 -2.04
N GLU A 266 -7.71 19.67 -2.37
CA GLU A 266 -7.06 20.54 -3.36
C GLU A 266 -5.67 20.97 -2.90
N ALA A 267 -5.51 21.31 -1.61
CA ALA A 267 -4.23 21.67 -1.04
C ALA A 267 -3.24 20.48 -1.12
N ALA A 268 -3.72 19.28 -0.79
CA ALA A 268 -2.92 18.06 -0.88
C ALA A 268 -2.47 17.77 -2.33
N ILE A 269 -3.37 17.91 -3.32
CA ILE A 269 -3.03 17.72 -4.74
C ILE A 269 -2.08 18.83 -5.23
N THR A 270 -2.29 20.08 -4.80
CA THR A 270 -1.44 21.22 -5.18
C THR A 270 -0.02 21.07 -4.61
N ALA A 271 0.11 20.54 -3.39
CA ALA A 271 1.40 20.22 -2.78
C ALA A 271 2.19 19.18 -3.58
N MET A 272 1.51 18.30 -4.33
CA MET A 272 2.13 17.37 -5.28
C MET A 272 2.54 18.02 -6.62
N GLY A 273 2.24 19.31 -6.81
CA GLY A 273 2.59 20.07 -8.02
C GLY A 273 1.52 20.06 -9.11
N TYR A 274 0.31 19.58 -8.83
CA TYR A 274 -0.77 19.51 -9.83
C TYR A 274 -1.86 20.55 -9.58
N LYS A 275 -2.51 21.01 -10.65
CA LYS A 275 -3.78 21.73 -10.54
C LYS A 275 -4.89 20.72 -10.22
N ALA A 276 -5.53 20.86 -9.07
CA ALA A 276 -6.50 19.88 -8.55
C ALA A 276 -7.61 19.51 -9.55
N GLU A 277 -8.19 20.49 -10.24
CA GLU A 277 -9.25 20.24 -11.23
C GLU A 277 -8.79 19.39 -12.41
N ASP A 278 -7.63 19.70 -12.97
CA ASP A 278 -7.08 18.97 -14.12
C ASP A 278 -6.67 17.56 -13.71
N PHE A 279 -6.06 17.42 -12.53
CA PHE A 279 -5.67 16.14 -11.94
C PHE A 279 -6.88 15.24 -11.69
N ILE A 280 -7.93 15.77 -11.05
CA ILE A 280 -9.15 14.99 -10.78
C ILE A 280 -9.83 14.57 -12.08
N LYS A 281 -9.88 15.47 -13.07
CA LYS A 281 -10.41 15.14 -14.40
C LYS A 281 -9.61 14.01 -15.06
N GLU A 282 -8.28 14.11 -15.09
CA GLU A 282 -7.42 13.11 -15.69
C GLU A 282 -7.54 11.74 -14.99
N GLN A 283 -7.49 11.72 -13.66
CA GLN A 283 -7.60 10.50 -12.87
C GLN A 283 -8.98 9.83 -13.03
N SER A 284 -10.06 10.62 -13.01
CA SER A 284 -11.41 10.10 -13.19
C SER A 284 -11.66 9.58 -14.62
N GLU A 285 -11.16 10.27 -15.64
CA GLU A 285 -11.25 9.80 -17.03
C GLU A 285 -10.40 8.55 -17.28
N SER A 286 -9.22 8.45 -16.66
CA SER A 286 -8.39 7.24 -16.72
C SER A 286 -9.09 6.04 -16.10
N ALA A 287 -9.66 6.20 -14.90
CA ALA A 287 -10.45 5.17 -14.23
C ALA A 287 -11.70 4.78 -15.04
N ALA A 288 -12.44 5.77 -15.57
CA ALA A 288 -13.59 5.53 -16.43
C ALA A 288 -13.21 4.75 -17.70
N ARG A 289 -12.08 5.11 -18.33
CA ARG A 289 -11.58 4.43 -19.53
C ARG A 289 -11.24 2.97 -19.25
N ARG A 290 -10.60 2.71 -18.11
CA ARG A 290 -10.29 1.37 -17.65
C ARG A 290 -11.57 0.54 -17.52
N THR A 291 -12.58 1.07 -16.84
CA THR A 291 -13.85 0.37 -16.63
C THR A 291 -14.58 0.11 -17.95
N LEU A 292 -14.59 1.08 -18.87
CA LEU A 292 -15.13 0.87 -20.22
C LEU A 292 -14.39 -0.24 -20.98
N ALA A 293 -13.06 -0.30 -20.87
CA ALA A 293 -12.26 -1.34 -21.49
C ALA A 293 -12.56 -2.73 -20.91
N LEU A 294 -12.71 -2.83 -19.59
CA LEU A 294 -13.10 -4.07 -18.91
C LEU A 294 -14.49 -4.54 -19.36
N ARG A 295 -15.50 -3.65 -19.29
CA ARG A 295 -16.86 -3.95 -19.77
C ARG A 295 -16.90 -4.38 -21.23
N TYR A 296 -16.11 -3.73 -22.07
CA TYR A 296 -15.99 -4.11 -23.48
C TYR A 296 -15.48 -5.54 -23.65
N ILE A 297 -14.47 -5.94 -22.87
CA ILE A 297 -13.93 -7.32 -22.91
C ILE A 297 -14.94 -8.31 -22.35
N GLU A 298 -15.59 -7.98 -21.22
CA GLU A 298 -16.66 -8.80 -20.63
C GLU A 298 -17.74 -9.11 -21.66
N GLU A 299 -18.21 -8.10 -22.40
CA GLU A 299 -19.20 -8.27 -23.48
C GLU A 299 -18.66 -9.11 -24.64
N LYS A 300 -17.43 -8.85 -25.11
CA LYS A 300 -16.85 -9.56 -26.25
C LYS A 300 -16.56 -11.03 -25.99
N GLU A 301 -16.18 -11.35 -24.76
CA GLU A 301 -15.87 -12.72 -24.33
C GLU A 301 -17.06 -13.38 -23.61
N ASN A 302 -18.21 -12.70 -23.53
CA ASN A 302 -19.43 -13.17 -22.88
C ASN A 302 -19.18 -13.64 -21.43
N MET A 303 -18.37 -12.88 -20.69
CA MET A 303 -18.08 -13.11 -19.28
C MET A 303 -19.26 -12.66 -18.42
N LYS A 304 -19.58 -13.44 -17.39
CA LYS A 304 -20.72 -13.21 -16.50
C LYS A 304 -20.37 -13.53 -15.06
N ALA A 305 -20.92 -12.74 -14.15
CA ALA A 305 -20.87 -13.00 -12.72
C ALA A 305 -21.92 -14.06 -12.36
N GLU A 306 -21.55 -15.33 -12.54
CA GLU A 306 -22.39 -16.46 -12.14
C GLU A 306 -22.37 -16.60 -10.61
N SER A 307 -23.54 -16.64 -9.95
CA SER A 307 -23.67 -16.54 -8.49
C SER A 307 -22.74 -17.49 -7.72
N ASP A 308 -22.73 -18.77 -8.09
CA ASP A 308 -21.91 -19.80 -7.41
C ASP A 308 -20.41 -19.52 -7.54
N ALA A 309 -19.97 -19.00 -8.69
CA ALA A 309 -18.56 -18.68 -8.93
C ALA A 309 -18.13 -17.42 -8.17
N VAL A 310 -19.03 -16.44 -8.06
CA VAL A 310 -18.81 -15.22 -7.27
C VAL A 310 -18.74 -15.56 -5.79
N ASP A 311 -19.65 -16.39 -5.27
CA ASP A 311 -19.66 -16.79 -3.86
C ASP A 311 -18.37 -17.55 -3.51
N GLN A 312 -17.94 -18.51 -4.35
CA GLN A 312 -16.68 -19.22 -4.13
C GLN A 312 -15.47 -18.28 -4.15
N TRP A 313 -15.43 -17.37 -5.12
CA TRP A 313 -14.37 -16.36 -5.20
C TRP A 313 -14.35 -15.46 -3.97
N LEU A 314 -15.52 -15.06 -3.46
CA LEU A 314 -15.65 -14.20 -2.29
C LEU A 314 -15.20 -14.93 -1.02
N GLU A 315 -15.50 -16.22 -0.88
CA GLU A 315 -15.00 -17.08 0.21
C GLU A 315 -13.47 -17.18 0.20
N ASP A 316 -12.90 -17.45 -0.98
CA ASP A 316 -11.45 -17.55 -1.15
C ASP A 316 -10.78 -16.21 -0.83
N TYR A 317 -11.31 -15.11 -1.37
CA TYR A 317 -10.82 -13.77 -1.10
C TYR A 317 -10.90 -13.41 0.40
N ALA A 318 -12.03 -13.71 1.05
CA ALA A 318 -12.22 -13.43 2.47
C ALA A 318 -11.20 -14.18 3.32
N LYS A 319 -11.02 -15.48 3.04
CA LYS A 319 -10.06 -16.34 3.72
C LYS A 319 -8.62 -15.86 3.53
N GLU A 320 -8.24 -15.48 2.32
CA GLU A 320 -6.89 -14.98 2.01
C GLU A 320 -6.58 -13.67 2.76
N ASN A 321 -7.59 -12.85 3.01
CA ASN A 321 -7.46 -11.56 3.68
C ASN A 321 -7.80 -11.58 5.18
N ASN A 322 -8.08 -12.75 5.77
CA ASN A 322 -8.56 -12.90 7.15
C ASN A 322 -9.80 -12.02 7.44
N MET A 323 -10.71 -11.98 6.47
CA MET A 323 -11.97 -11.25 6.56
C MET A 323 -13.14 -12.22 6.65
N GLU A 324 -14.25 -11.75 7.21
CA GLU A 324 -15.51 -12.49 7.19
C GLU A 324 -16.28 -12.15 5.90
N VAL A 325 -16.82 -13.18 5.23
CA VAL A 325 -17.65 -13.00 4.03
C VAL A 325 -18.86 -12.10 4.33
N SER A 326 -19.44 -12.24 5.52
CA SER A 326 -20.57 -11.41 5.98
C SER A 326 -20.22 -9.93 6.05
N ALA A 327 -19.00 -9.59 6.51
CA ALA A 327 -18.52 -8.21 6.53
C ALA A 327 -18.32 -7.65 5.12
N LEU A 328 -17.83 -8.47 4.18
CA LEU A 328 -17.71 -8.07 2.78
C LEU A 328 -19.07 -7.78 2.14
N LYS A 329 -20.07 -8.66 2.36
CA LYS A 329 -21.44 -8.48 1.86
C LYS A 329 -22.17 -7.32 2.54
N GLN A 330 -21.82 -6.98 3.78
CA GLN A 330 -22.41 -5.84 4.50
C GLN A 330 -21.90 -4.51 3.98
N ASN A 331 -20.61 -4.45 3.61
CA ASN A 331 -19.94 -3.21 3.23
C ASN A 331 -19.93 -2.95 1.72
N ASN A 332 -20.46 -3.87 0.91
CA ASN A 332 -20.46 -3.77 -0.55
C ASN A 332 -21.81 -4.20 -1.11
N SER A 333 -22.27 -3.50 -2.13
CA SER A 333 -23.41 -3.96 -2.92
C SER A 333 -23.06 -5.25 -3.68
N GLN A 334 -24.06 -6.05 -4.05
CA GLN A 334 -23.84 -7.24 -4.87
C GLN A 334 -23.23 -6.89 -6.23
N ASP A 335 -23.60 -5.75 -6.81
CA ASP A 335 -23.04 -5.29 -8.08
C ASP A 335 -21.55 -4.96 -7.93
N THR A 336 -21.14 -4.32 -6.84
CA THR A 336 -19.72 -4.07 -6.53
C THR A 336 -18.92 -5.37 -6.42
N ILE A 337 -19.50 -6.40 -5.79
CA ILE A 337 -18.87 -7.72 -5.66
C ILE A 337 -18.75 -8.39 -7.03
N ASN A 338 -19.81 -8.36 -7.83
CA ASN A 338 -19.84 -8.93 -9.18
C ASN A 338 -18.80 -8.24 -10.09
N ASP A 339 -18.68 -6.93 -9.98
CA ASP A 339 -17.73 -6.12 -10.77
C ASP A 339 -16.29 -6.44 -10.40
N ALA A 340 -15.98 -6.54 -9.12
CA ALA A 340 -14.65 -6.93 -8.67
C ALA A 340 -14.28 -8.35 -9.12
N TYR A 341 -15.23 -9.29 -9.09
CA TYR A 341 -15.06 -10.64 -9.62
C TYR A 341 -14.77 -10.61 -11.13
N LEU A 342 -15.60 -9.92 -11.92
CA LEU A 342 -15.47 -9.84 -13.37
C LEU A 342 -14.16 -9.17 -13.79
N GLU A 343 -13.78 -8.09 -13.12
CA GLU A 343 -12.49 -7.43 -13.33
C GLU A 343 -11.33 -8.41 -13.15
N GLN A 344 -11.34 -9.19 -12.06
CA GLN A 344 -10.31 -10.20 -11.83
C GLN A 344 -10.31 -11.27 -12.94
N GLN A 345 -11.48 -11.73 -13.38
CA GLN A 345 -11.59 -12.69 -14.49
C GLN A 345 -11.04 -12.13 -15.81
N VAL A 346 -11.33 -10.86 -16.12
CA VAL A 346 -10.80 -10.19 -17.32
C VAL A 346 -9.28 -10.09 -17.23
N LEU A 347 -8.72 -9.62 -16.11
CA LEU A 347 -7.28 -9.49 -15.95
C LEU A 347 -6.56 -10.86 -16.03
N ASP A 348 -7.15 -11.90 -15.44
CA ASP A 348 -6.62 -13.27 -15.54
C ASP A 348 -6.73 -13.86 -16.94
N PHE A 349 -7.80 -13.54 -17.66
CA PHE A 349 -7.94 -13.87 -19.08
C PHE A 349 -6.85 -13.18 -19.92
N LEU A 350 -6.60 -11.89 -19.67
CA LEU A 350 -5.61 -11.10 -20.40
C LEU A 350 -4.18 -11.61 -20.21
N LYS A 351 -3.83 -12.17 -19.04
CA LYS A 351 -2.51 -12.77 -18.79
C LYS A 351 -2.11 -13.82 -19.85
N LYS A 352 -3.07 -14.46 -20.52
CA LYS A 352 -2.83 -15.46 -21.58
C LYS A 352 -2.36 -14.84 -22.91
N PHE A 353 -2.61 -13.55 -23.11
CA PHE A 353 -2.36 -12.84 -24.38
C PHE A 353 -1.18 -11.88 -24.31
N VAL A 354 -0.67 -11.63 -23.11
CA VAL A 354 0.38 -10.64 -22.89
C VAL A 354 1.70 -11.12 -23.45
N LYS A 355 2.26 -10.30 -24.33
CA LYS A 355 3.61 -10.48 -24.85
C LYS A 355 4.54 -9.56 -24.07
N THR A 356 5.61 -10.12 -23.50
CA THR A 356 6.70 -9.30 -22.96
C THR A 356 7.60 -8.86 -24.10
N THR A 357 8.01 -7.60 -24.08
CA THR A 357 9.01 -7.06 -25.00
C THR A 357 10.19 -6.50 -24.22
N GLU A 358 11.39 -6.65 -24.78
CA GLU A 358 12.55 -5.86 -24.36
C GLU A 358 12.23 -4.38 -24.66
N GLU A 359 12.57 -3.45 -23.76
CA GLU A 359 12.44 -2.03 -24.06
C GLU A 359 13.28 -1.73 -25.32
N THR A 360 12.63 -1.26 -26.38
CA THR A 360 13.35 -0.53 -27.42
C THR A 360 13.50 0.89 -26.92
N GLU A 361 14.71 1.44 -26.99
CA GLU A 361 15.18 2.73 -26.45
C GLU A 361 14.35 3.98 -26.84
N THR A 362 13.24 3.83 -27.57
CA THR A 362 12.43 4.92 -28.11
C THR A 362 11.49 5.63 -27.12
N SER A 363 11.33 5.16 -25.87
CA SER A 363 10.42 5.82 -24.90
C SER A 363 11.08 6.92 -24.05
N GLN A 364 12.41 6.94 -23.92
CA GLN A 364 13.10 7.97 -23.12
C GLN A 364 13.06 9.39 -23.74
N ALA A 365 12.63 9.53 -25.00
CA ALA A 365 12.56 10.82 -25.69
C ALA A 365 11.28 11.64 -25.38
N ALA A 366 10.25 11.05 -24.75
CA ALA A 366 8.99 11.77 -24.49
C ALA A 366 8.97 12.50 -23.12
N THR A 367 9.75 12.04 -22.14
CA THR A 367 9.72 12.58 -20.76
C THR A 367 10.62 13.80 -20.54
N THR A 368 11.43 14.20 -21.53
CA THR A 368 12.27 15.41 -21.44
C THR A 368 11.63 16.67 -22.04
N ALA A 369 10.41 16.57 -22.60
CA ALA A 369 9.75 17.68 -23.29
C ALA A 369 8.70 18.45 -22.48
N SER A 370 8.41 18.07 -21.23
CA SER A 370 7.63 18.88 -20.28
C SER A 370 8.44 19.13 -19.01
N LYS A 371 9.26 20.18 -19.04
CA LYS A 371 9.78 20.86 -17.86
C LYS A 371 9.37 22.32 -17.90
#